data_AF-A0A2S0WR96-F1
#
_entry.id   AF-A0A2S0WR96-F1
#
_cell.length_a   1.000
_cell.length_b   1.000
_cell.length_c   1.000
_cell.angle_alpha   90.00
_cell.angle_beta   90.00
_cell.angle_gamma   90.00
#
_symmetry.space_group_name_H-M   'P 1'
#
loop_
_entity.id
_entity.type
_entity.pdbx_description
1 polymer ?
#
loop_
_entity_poly.entity_id
_entity_poly.type
_entity_poly.pdbx_seq_one_letter_code
_entity_poly.pdbx_strand_id
1 'polypeptide(L)'
;MSVYLFDMDGQPVAFRRTWTDPFVFDLDGHWMGWFPWEDNDAVDIDGHYLGTVVDDRFVRRNDWYERPCTGTPADPGRAQPTGRPPTPHHFFNRFAYEDIKIRHHA
;
A
#
# COMPACT_ATOMS: atom_id res chain seq x y z
N MET A 1 15.88 -0.51 5.65
CA MET A 1 15.21 -1.79 5.38
C MET A 1 13.81 -1.46 4.91
N SER A 2 13.32 -2.12 3.86
CA SER A 2 11.99 -1.87 3.34
C SER A 2 10.91 -2.31 4.34
N VAL A 3 9.78 -1.61 4.31
CA VAL A 3 8.58 -1.97 5.06
C VAL A 3 7.69 -2.76 4.12
N TYR A 4 7.51 -4.05 4.40
CA TYR A 4 6.64 -4.91 3.61
C TYR A 4 5.19 -4.76 4.07
N LEU A 5 4.28 -4.76 3.11
CA LEU A 5 2.86 -4.68 3.30
C LEU A 5 2.21 -5.96 2.80
N PHE A 6 1.28 -6.49 3.59
CA PHE A 6 0.69 -7.81 3.36
C PHE A 6 -0.79 -7.73 3.02
N ASP A 7 -1.30 -8.74 2.31
CA ASP A 7 -2.73 -8.95 2.14
C ASP A 7 -3.38 -9.56 3.41
N MET A 8 -4.68 -9.82 3.38
CA MET A 8 -5.39 -10.39 4.53
C MET A 8 -4.88 -11.77 4.95
N ASP A 9 -4.30 -12.55 4.03
CA ASP A 9 -3.73 -13.87 4.30
C ASP A 9 -2.24 -13.82 4.70
N GLY A 10 -1.65 -12.62 4.74
CA GLY A 10 -0.26 -12.42 5.14
C GLY A 10 0.74 -12.67 4.01
N GLN A 11 0.31 -12.68 2.75
CA GLN A 11 1.23 -12.67 1.61
C GLN A 11 1.74 -11.25 1.39
N PRO A 12 3.05 -11.03 1.18
CA PRO A 12 3.55 -9.72 0.84
C PRO A 12 3.01 -9.32 -0.53
N VAL A 13 2.50 -8.09 -0.64
CA VAL A 13 1.89 -7.58 -1.87
C VAL A 13 2.48 -6.24 -2.32
N ALA A 14 3.07 -5.50 -1.39
CA ALA A 14 3.69 -4.21 -1.65
C ALA A 14 4.81 -3.91 -0.67
N PHE A 15 5.57 -2.85 -0.92
CA PHE A 15 6.51 -2.32 0.05
C PHE A 15 6.62 -0.79 0.00
N ARG A 16 7.12 -0.23 1.09
CA ARG A 16 7.61 1.16 1.19
C ARG A 16 9.12 1.11 1.43
N ARG A 17 9.87 2.08 0.89
CA ARG A 17 11.35 2.11 1.09
C ARG A 17 11.71 2.32 2.56
N THR A 18 10.92 3.12 3.28
CA THR A 18 11.01 3.35 4.73
C THR A 18 9.62 3.55 5.33
N TRP A 19 9.51 3.57 6.67
CA TRP A 19 8.26 3.84 7.40
C TRP A 19 7.67 5.24 7.18
N THR A 20 8.47 6.20 6.71
CA THR A 20 8.04 7.58 6.44
C THR A 20 7.95 7.88 4.94
N ASP A 21 8.32 6.93 4.09
CA ASP A 21 8.24 7.12 2.64
C ASP A 21 6.79 7.17 2.19
N PRO A 22 6.32 8.24 1.54
CA PRO A 22 4.93 8.34 1.12
C PRO A 22 4.61 7.43 -0.06
N PHE A 23 5.59 6.82 -0.72
CA PHE A 23 5.37 6.02 -1.92
C PHE A 23 5.24 4.52 -1.63
N VAL A 24 4.30 3.88 -2.32
CA VAL A 24 4.04 2.44 -2.28
C VAL A 24 4.43 1.82 -3.61
N PHE A 25 5.20 0.74 -3.54
CA PHE A 25 5.70 0.00 -4.70
C PHE A 25 5.17 -1.44 -4.66
N ASP A 26 4.95 -2.04 -5.82
CA ASP A 26 4.76 -3.49 -5.91
C ASP A 26 6.08 -4.23 -5.60
N LEU A 27 6.05 -5.56 -5.53
CA LEU A 27 7.25 -6.35 -5.22
C LEU A 27 8.31 -6.33 -6.34
N ASP A 28 7.92 -5.97 -7.57
CA ASP A 28 8.81 -5.82 -8.73
C ASP A 28 9.43 -4.41 -8.82
N GLY A 29 9.01 -3.51 -7.93
CA GLY A 29 9.54 -2.16 -7.82
C GLY A 29 8.84 -1.10 -8.65
N HIS A 30 7.66 -1.41 -9.22
CA HIS A 30 6.82 -0.43 -9.88
C HIS A 30 6.10 0.42 -8.83
N TRP A 31 6.10 1.74 -9.05
CA TRP A 31 5.32 2.65 -8.24
C TRP A 31 3.82 2.41 -8.46
N MET A 32 3.08 2.11 -7.40
CA MET A 32 1.64 1.84 -7.45
C MET A 32 0.81 3.04 -6.98
N GLY A 33 1.35 3.85 -6.07
CA GLY A 33 0.57 4.85 -5.37
C GLY A 33 1.32 5.58 -4.27
N TRP A 34 0.63 6.44 -3.53
CA TRP A 34 1.23 7.20 -2.43
C TRP A 34 0.22 7.53 -1.33
N PHE A 35 0.70 8.01 -0.18
CA PHE A 35 -0.10 8.51 0.95
C PHE A 35 -0.20 10.05 0.90
N PRO A 36 -1.29 10.64 0.38
CA PRO A 36 -1.39 12.09 0.18
C PRO A 36 -1.70 12.89 1.45
N TRP A 37 -2.20 12.24 2.50
CA TRP A 37 -2.84 12.93 3.63
C TRP A 37 -2.11 12.76 4.97
N GLU A 38 -0.85 12.31 4.95
CA GLU A 38 -0.07 11.99 6.16
C GLU A 38 -0.77 10.99 7.10
N ASP A 39 -1.69 10.20 6.55
CA ASP A 39 -2.39 9.10 7.23
C ASP A 39 -2.07 7.77 6.53
N ASN A 40 -2.85 6.74 6.88
CA ASN A 40 -2.64 5.40 6.36
C ASN A 40 -3.39 5.12 5.06
N ASP A 41 -4.09 6.09 4.47
CA ASP A 41 -4.82 5.89 3.22
C ASP A 41 -3.91 6.19 2.03
N ALA A 42 -3.81 5.23 1.12
CA ALA A 42 -3.06 5.36 -0.11
C ALA A 42 -4.01 5.51 -1.31
N VAL A 43 -3.55 6.29 -2.28
CA VAL A 43 -4.18 6.45 -3.58
C VAL A 43 -3.29 5.87 -4.68
N ASP A 44 -3.89 5.48 -5.80
CA ASP A 44 -3.18 5.10 -7.02
C ASP A 44 -2.56 6.32 -7.72
N ILE A 45 -1.88 6.08 -8.85
CA ILE A 45 -1.21 7.13 -9.62
C ILE A 45 -2.15 8.27 -10.10
N ASP A 46 -3.43 7.95 -10.24
CA ASP A 46 -4.49 8.86 -10.70
C ASP A 46 -5.22 9.54 -9.54
N GLY A 47 -4.86 9.23 -8.29
CA GLY A 47 -5.47 9.79 -7.09
C GLY A 47 -6.73 9.06 -6.60
N HIS A 48 -7.07 7.90 -7.15
CA HIS A 48 -8.18 7.08 -6.65
C HIS A 48 -7.75 6.24 -5.45
N TYR A 49 -8.67 5.97 -4.53
CA TYR A 49 -8.38 5.14 -3.37
C TYR A 49 -7.89 3.74 -3.76
N LEU A 50 -6.68 3.42 -3.31
CA LEU A 50 -6.02 2.16 -3.56
C LEU A 50 -6.20 1.20 -2.36
N GLY A 51 -6.02 1.70 -1.15
CA GLY A 51 -6.13 0.92 0.08
C GLY A 51 -5.69 1.71 1.30
N THR A 52 -5.76 1.07 2.46
CA THR A 52 -5.36 1.61 3.75
C THR A 52 -4.35 0.66 4.40
N VAL A 53 -3.34 1.22 5.05
CA VAL A 53 -2.43 0.45 5.90
C VAL A 53 -3.07 0.25 7.28
N VAL A 54 -3.29 -1.01 7.66
CA VAL A 54 -3.77 -1.39 8.99
C VAL A 54 -2.75 -2.33 9.61
N ASP A 55 -2.00 -1.81 10.59
CA ASP A 55 -0.81 -2.48 11.11
C ASP A 55 0.22 -2.73 9.99
N ASP A 56 0.43 -3.98 9.56
CA ASP A 56 1.29 -4.36 8.44
C ASP A 56 0.49 -4.75 7.18
N ARG A 57 -0.84 -4.65 7.22
CA ARG A 57 -1.71 -4.98 6.09
C ARG A 57 -1.92 -3.80 5.18
N PHE A 58 -1.99 -4.05 3.89
CA PHE A 58 -2.44 -3.09 2.90
C PHE A 58 -3.68 -3.63 2.21
N VAL A 59 -4.83 -3.13 2.67
CA VAL A 59 -6.16 -3.67 2.39
C VAL A 59 -7.11 -2.55 2.01
N ARG A 60 -8.16 -2.87 1.28
CA ARG A 60 -9.23 -1.94 0.98
C ARG A 60 -10.26 -1.96 2.12
N ARG A 61 -10.62 -0.79 2.65
CA ARG A 61 -11.70 -0.66 3.64
C ARG A 61 -13.07 -0.73 2.98
N ASN A 62 -13.97 -1.51 3.58
CA ASN A 62 -15.36 -1.65 3.09
C ASN A 62 -16.19 -0.39 3.36
N ASP A 63 -15.80 0.38 4.39
CA ASP A 63 -16.46 1.60 4.84
C ASP A 63 -15.75 2.88 4.40
N TRP A 64 -14.79 2.78 3.46
CA TRP A 64 -14.06 3.97 2.99
C TRP A 64 -15.02 4.95 2.30
N TYR A 65 -14.85 6.24 2.60
CA TYR A 65 -15.63 7.32 2.02
C TYR A 65 -14.84 8.06 0.97
N GLU A 66 -15.51 8.59 -0.06
CA GLU A 66 -14.84 9.34 -1.12
C GLU A 66 -14.14 10.59 -0.56
N ARG A 67 -12.81 10.58 -0.64
CA ARG A 67 -11.95 11.70 -0.27
C ARG A 67 -11.15 12.16 -1.49
N PRO A 68 -11.35 13.39 -1.98
CA PRO A 68 -10.60 13.90 -3.12
C PRO A 68 -9.09 14.01 -2.83
N CYS A 69 -8.27 13.46 -3.72
CA CYS A 69 -6.84 13.72 -3.75
C CYS A 69 -6.53 14.81 -4.78
N THR A 70 -6.01 15.95 -4.34
CA THR A 70 -5.64 17.08 -5.22
C THR A 70 -4.14 17.17 -5.50
N GLY A 71 -3.33 16.33 -4.86
CA GLY A 71 -1.89 16.27 -5.06
C GLY A 71 -1.53 15.36 -6.23
N THR A 72 -0.55 15.77 -7.02
CA THR A 72 0.16 14.90 -7.97
C THR A 72 1.62 14.92 -7.57
N PRO A 73 2.13 13.88 -6.87
CA PRO A 73 3.52 13.85 -6.49
C PRO A 73 4.41 13.64 -7.73
N ALA A 74 5.67 14.06 -7.61
CA ALA A 74 6.67 13.73 -8.61
C ALA A 74 6.91 12.21 -8.65
N ASP A 75 7.14 11.65 -9.84
CA ASP A 75 7.46 10.24 -10.03
C ASP A 75 8.71 9.85 -9.22
N PRO A 76 8.60 8.93 -8.25
CA PRO A 76 9.71 8.50 -7.42
C PRO A 76 10.69 7.55 -8.14
N GLY A 77 10.38 7.15 -9.38
CA GLY A 77 11.10 6.13 -10.14
C GLY A 77 10.88 4.72 -9.61
N ARG A 78 11.64 3.76 -10.12
CA ARG A 78 11.62 2.36 -9.62
C ARG A 78 12.37 2.25 -8.30
N ALA A 79 11.95 1.31 -7.46
CA ALA A 79 12.63 0.96 -6.21
C ALA A 79 12.75 -0.55 -6.07
N GLN A 80 13.82 -1.06 -5.45
CA GLN A 80 13.89 -2.48 -5.10
C GLN A 80 13.68 -2.67 -3.59
N PRO A 81 12.87 -3.66 -3.18
CA PRO A 81 12.74 -3.97 -1.77
C PRO A 81 14.06 -4.50 -1.22
N THR A 82 14.41 -4.07 -0.01
CA THR A 82 15.61 -4.52 0.70
C THR A 82 15.21 -5.44 1.85
N GLY A 83 16.04 -6.44 2.13
CA GLY A 83 15.77 -7.42 3.17
C GLY A 83 14.80 -8.52 2.75
N ARG A 84 14.17 -9.17 3.72
CA ARG A 84 13.13 -10.18 3.51
C ARG A 84 11.84 -9.75 4.21
N PRO A 85 10.66 -10.09 3.69
CA PRO A 85 9.41 -9.90 4.41
C PRO A 85 9.50 -10.57 5.80
N PRO A 86 9.17 -9.86 6.90
CA PRO A 86 9.03 -10.49 8.20
C PRO A 86 7.82 -11.43 8.23
N THR A 87 7.68 -12.21 9.30
CA THR A 87 6.43 -12.93 9.56
C THR A 87 5.28 -11.91 9.67
N PRO A 88 4.20 -12.05 8.90
CA PRO A 88 3.07 -11.15 8.97
C PRO A 88 2.40 -11.24 10.35
N HIS A 89 1.92 -10.11 10.86
CA HIS A 89 1.15 -10.05 12.09
C HIS A 89 -0.19 -10.79 11.95
N HIS A 90 -0.84 -11.13 13.06
CA HIS A 90 -2.19 -11.68 13.02
C HIS A 90 -3.18 -10.57 12.66
N PHE A 91 -3.99 -10.77 11.62
CA PHE A 91 -4.93 -9.76 11.16
C PHE A 91 -6.36 -10.04 11.63
N PHE A 92 -6.82 -9.27 12.60
CA PHE A 92 -8.19 -9.33 13.13
C PHE A 92 -9.17 -8.60 12.20
N ASN A 93 -10.47 -8.77 12.44
CA ASN A 93 -11.54 -7.97 11.80
C ASN A 93 -11.58 -8.03 10.27
N ARG A 94 -11.20 -9.16 9.66
CA ARG A 94 -11.24 -9.38 8.21
C ARG A 94 -12.57 -9.02 7.54
N PHE A 95 -13.68 -9.04 8.27
CA PHE A 95 -15.01 -8.66 7.76
C PHE A 95 -15.12 -7.19 7.31
N ALA A 96 -14.25 -6.30 7.81
CA ALA A 96 -14.27 -4.87 7.48
C ALA A 96 -13.38 -4.51 6.28
N TYR A 97 -12.67 -5.49 5.72
CA TYR A 97 -11.64 -5.26 4.72
C TYR A 97 -11.75 -6.26 3.55
N GLU A 98 -11.16 -5.85 2.44
CA GLU A 98 -10.95 -6.66 1.24
C GLU A 98 -9.48 -6.56 0.82
N ASP A 99 -8.97 -7.56 0.09
CA ASP A 99 -7.63 -7.46 -0.49
C ASP A 99 -7.58 -6.36 -1.56
N ILE A 100 -6.45 -5.66 -1.63
CA ILE A 100 -6.26 -4.66 -2.67
C ILE A 100 -6.24 -5.32 -4.05
N LYS A 101 -6.82 -4.63 -5.04
CA LYS A 101 -6.81 -5.09 -6.43
C LYS A 101 -5.53 -4.61 -7.10
N ILE A 102 -4.44 -5.36 -6.95
CA ILE A 102 -3.21 -5.08 -7.70
C ILE A 102 -3.45 -5.45 -9.16
N ARG A 103 -3.43 -4.44 -10.04
CA ARG A 103 -3.29 -4.69 -11.47
C ARG A 103 -1.80 -4.90 -11.74
N HIS A 104 -1.37 -6.15 -11.80
CA HIS A 104 -0.05 -6.46 -12.33
C HIS A 104 -0.02 -5.99 -13.79
N HIS A 105 0.81 -5.00 -14.09
CA HIS A 105 1.12 -4.66 -15.47
C HIS A 105 1.92 -5.83 -16.05
N ALA A 106 1.30 -6.56 -16.97
CA ALA A 106 1.91 -7.66 -17.73
C ALA A 106 2.91 -7.14 -18.77
#